data_AF-A0A0F8YXW1-F1
#
_entry.id   AF-A0A0F8YXW1-F1
#
_cell.length_a   1.000
_cell.length_b   1.000
_cell.length_c   1.000
_cell.angle_alpha   90.00
_cell.angle_beta   90.00
_cell.angle_gamma   90.00
#
_symmetry.space_group_name_H-M   'P 1'
#
loop_
_entity.id
_entity.type
_entity.pdbx_description
1 polymer ?
#
loop_
_entity_poly.entity_id
_entity_poly.type
_entity_poly.pdbx_seq_one_letter_code
_entity_poly.pdbx_strand_id
1 'polypeptide(L)'
;MEKTYLTTKEFEDLLEYSCSIPTGTTLGKKWKRHIYCFRLEGRTLYGWAHPPGATIISDEWHQGEYVKSEKPGFVDIRWTEIIVAGPMEIDKAIIKFEDRGRRE
;
A
#
# COMPACT_ATOMS: atom_id res chain seq x y z
N MET A 1 -8.38 -1.48 6.81
CA MET A 1 -7.46 -1.91 5.74
C MET A 1 -6.28 -2.58 6.40
N GLU A 2 -5.72 -3.64 5.80
CA GLU A 2 -4.49 -4.27 6.32
C GLU A 2 -3.31 -3.30 6.15
N LYS A 3 -2.33 -3.39 7.06
CA LYS A 3 -1.10 -2.56 7.02
C LYS A 3 0.11 -3.43 6.70
N THR A 4 1.05 -2.87 5.96
CA THR A 4 2.36 -3.44 5.64
C THR A 4 3.43 -2.46 6.12
N TYR A 5 4.42 -2.98 6.86
CA TYR A 5 5.53 -2.18 7.37
C TYR A 5 6.75 -2.46 6.50
N LEU A 6 7.35 -1.40 5.96
CA LEU A 6 8.53 -1.48 5.10
C LEU A 6 9.64 -0.62 5.67
N THR A 7 10.89 -1.08 5.50
CA THR A 7 12.05 -0.19 5.55
C THR A 7 11.94 0.90 4.47
N THR A 8 12.67 2.00 4.65
CA THR A 8 12.87 2.99 3.58
C THR A 8 13.37 2.34 2.29
N LYS A 9 14.32 1.39 2.39
CA LYS A 9 14.86 0.69 1.23
C LYS A 9 13.82 -0.16 0.50
N GLU A 10 13.05 -0.97 1.23
CA GLU A 10 11.98 -1.78 0.63
C GLU A 10 10.90 -0.91 -0.01
N PHE A 11 10.58 0.23 0.61
CA PHE A 11 9.66 1.20 0.02
C PHE A 11 10.21 1.80 -1.28
N GLU A 12 11.49 2.18 -1.32
CA GLU A 12 12.15 2.73 -2.51
C GLU A 12 12.29 1.70 -3.63
N ASP A 13 12.55 0.44 -3.28
CA ASP A 13 12.70 -0.67 -4.23
C ASP A 13 11.35 -1.13 -4.84
N LEU A 14 10.20 -0.75 -4.26
CA LEU A 14 8.89 -1.03 -4.85
C LEU A 14 8.69 -0.25 -6.16
N LEU A 15 8.13 -0.93 -7.16
CA LEU A 15 7.73 -0.31 -8.41
C LEU A 15 6.64 0.74 -8.16
N GLU A 16 6.73 1.91 -8.81
CA GLU A 16 5.61 2.85 -8.85
C GLU A 16 4.48 2.29 -9.71
N TYR A 17 3.23 2.45 -9.26
CA TYR A 17 2.06 2.09 -10.05
C TYR A 17 2.02 2.93 -11.32
N SER A 18 2.28 2.31 -12.47
CA SER A 18 2.19 2.95 -13.78
C SER A 18 0.97 2.42 -14.54
N CYS A 19 0.01 3.31 -14.83
CA CYS A 19 -1.13 3.01 -15.71
C CYS A 19 -0.73 2.99 -17.20
N SER A 20 0.51 3.33 -17.56
CA SER A 20 0.88 3.69 -18.93
C SER A 20 1.80 2.69 -19.64
N ILE A 21 2.32 1.66 -18.97
CA ILE A 21 3.14 0.62 -19.63
C ILE A 21 2.75 -0.76 -19.10
N PRO A 22 2.43 -1.74 -19.98
CA PRO A 22 1.96 -3.05 -19.58
C PRO A 22 3.12 -3.89 -19.07
N THR A 23 3.62 -3.57 -17.88
CA THR A 23 4.44 -4.52 -17.13
C THR A 23 3.45 -5.53 -16.59
N GLY A 24 3.21 -6.59 -17.37
CA GLY A 24 2.06 -7.49 -17.27
C GLY A 24 1.65 -7.93 -15.87
N THR A 25 0.43 -8.46 -15.83
CA THR A 25 -0.22 -8.94 -14.63
C THR A 25 0.36 -10.28 -14.20
N THR A 26 1.40 -10.24 -13.38
CA THR A 26 2.04 -11.44 -12.80
C THR A 26 1.68 -11.58 -11.33
N LEU A 27 1.20 -12.75 -10.93
CA LEU A 27 0.89 -13.04 -9.53
C LEU A 27 2.10 -12.79 -8.63
N GLY A 28 1.86 -12.21 -7.46
CA GLY A 28 2.89 -11.87 -6.46
C GLY A 28 3.67 -10.60 -6.78
N LYS A 29 3.50 -9.99 -7.96
CA LYS A 29 4.10 -8.69 -8.26
C LYS A 29 3.51 -7.63 -7.35
N LYS A 30 4.39 -6.80 -6.79
CA LYS A 30 4.05 -5.70 -5.89
C LYS A 30 4.43 -4.34 -6.48
N TRP A 31 3.66 -3.32 -6.15
CA TRP A 31 3.92 -1.92 -6.51
C TRP A 31 3.38 -1.01 -5.43
N LYS A 32 3.90 0.21 -5.35
CA LYS A 32 3.38 1.28 -4.49
C LYS A 32 2.56 2.28 -5.29
N ARG A 33 1.59 2.89 -4.63
CA ARG A 33 0.79 3.98 -5.18
C ARG A 33 0.52 5.00 -4.10
N HIS A 34 0.69 6.27 -4.46
CA HIS A 34 0.29 7.40 -3.64
C HIS A 34 -1.20 7.72 -3.81
N ILE A 35 -1.91 7.87 -2.70
CA ILE A 35 -3.33 8.20 -2.68
C ILE A 35 -3.56 9.32 -1.66
N TYR A 36 -4.15 10.41 -2.14
CA TYR A 36 -4.71 11.46 -1.31
C TYR A 36 -6.15 11.11 -0.95
N CYS A 37 -6.50 11.24 0.32
CA CYS A 37 -7.88 11.42 0.76
C CYS A 37 -8.11 12.91 0.98
N PHE A 38 -9.11 13.49 0.34
CA PHE A 38 -9.36 14.93 0.43
C PHE A 38 -10.85 15.25 0.47
N ARG A 39 -11.18 16.40 1.07
CA ARG A 39 -12.53 16.98 1.07
C ARG A 39 -12.65 18.05 0.01
N LEU A 40 -13.66 17.92 -0.85
CA LEU A 40 -14.02 18.91 -1.86
C LEU A 40 -15.55 19.07 -1.85
N GLU A 41 -16.04 20.30 -1.71
CA GLU A 41 -17.49 20.61 -1.69
C GLU A 41 -18.30 19.74 -0.71
N GLY A 42 -17.72 19.49 0.48
CA GLY A 42 -18.34 18.67 1.52
C GLY A 42 -18.28 17.15 1.28
N ARG A 43 -17.68 16.69 0.18
CA ARG A 43 -17.53 15.26 -0.15
C ARG A 43 -16.11 14.77 0.15
N THR A 44 -15.99 13.56 0.67
CA THR A 44 -14.70 12.86 0.81
C THR A 44 -14.40 12.09 -0.47
N LEU A 45 -13.23 12.33 -1.05
CA LEU A 45 -12.77 11.73 -2.31
C LEU A 45 -11.37 11.14 -2.14
N TYR A 46 -11.04 10.16 -2.98
CA TYR A 46 -9.73 9.52 -3.04
C TYR A 46 -9.15 9.67 -4.45
N GLY A 47 -7.90 10.10 -4.56
CA GLY A 47 -7.28 10.34 -5.85
C GLY A 47 -5.76 10.37 -5.81
N TRP A 48 -5.14 10.21 -6.98
CA TRP A 48 -3.68 10.34 -7.15
C TRP A 48 -3.24 11.79 -7.36
N ALA A 49 -4.19 12.72 -7.46
CA ALA A 49 -3.96 14.15 -7.52
C ALA A 49 -4.99 14.83 -6.64
N HIS A 50 -4.58 15.87 -5.91
CA HIS A 50 -5.49 16.70 -5.15
C HIS A 50 -5.84 17.95 -5.99
N PRO A 51 -7.14 18.25 -6.22
CA PRO A 51 -7.53 19.43 -6.97
C PRO A 51 -7.34 20.71 -6.13
N PRO A 52 -7.15 21.88 -6.77
CA PRO A 52 -7.15 23.16 -6.07
C PRO A 52 -8.44 23.36 -5.26
N GLY A 53 -8.32 23.89 -4.05
CA GLY A 53 -9.44 24.12 -3.15
C GLY A 53 -9.91 22.90 -2.35
N ALA A 54 -9.33 21.71 -2.59
CA ALA A 54 -9.55 20.56 -1.73
C ALA A 54 -8.74 20.65 -0.43
N THR A 55 -9.33 20.20 0.68
CA THR A 55 -8.62 20.03 1.96
C THR A 55 -8.12 18.59 2.06
N ILE A 56 -6.81 18.38 2.16
CA ILE A 56 -6.24 17.05 2.35
C ILE A 56 -6.61 16.56 3.76
N ILE A 57 -7.21 15.37 3.83
CA ILE A 57 -7.57 14.67 5.06
C ILE A 57 -6.44 13.70 5.42
N SER A 58 -5.93 12.96 4.45
CA SER A 58 -4.77 12.09 4.61
C SER A 58 -3.97 11.97 3.32
N ASP A 59 -2.70 11.63 3.51
CA ASP A 59 -1.68 11.45 2.49
C ASP A 59 -1.06 10.06 2.75
N GLU A 60 -1.43 9.08 1.92
CA GLU A 60 -1.20 7.67 2.22
C GLU A 60 -0.53 6.94 1.06
N TRP A 61 0.41 6.07 1.40
CA TRP A 61 1.02 5.14 0.46
C TRP A 61 0.36 3.77 0.59
N HIS A 62 0.11 3.13 -0.54
CA HIS A 62 -0.51 1.82 -0.59
C HIS A 62 0.31 0.86 -1.45
N GLN A 63 0.44 -0.38 -1.00
CA GLN A 63 0.99 -1.47 -1.78
C GLN A 63 -0.16 -2.23 -2.45
N GLY A 64 -0.08 -2.37 -3.77
CA GLY A 64 -0.89 -3.33 -4.51
C GLY A 64 -0.10 -4.60 -4.77
N GLU A 65 -0.75 -5.76 -4.68
CA GLU A 65 -0.22 -7.05 -5.08
C GLU A 65 -1.23 -7.78 -5.97
N TYR A 66 -0.79 -8.29 -7.12
CA TYR A 66 -1.63 -9.15 -7.95
C TYR A 66 -1.75 -10.52 -7.28
N VAL A 67 -2.96 -10.90 -6.90
CA VAL A 67 -3.26 -12.19 -6.26
C VAL A 67 -4.19 -13.01 -7.16
N LYS A 68 -4.20 -14.33 -6.93
CA LYS A 68 -5.04 -15.24 -7.71
C LYS A 68 -6.50 -14.89 -7.46
N SER A 69 -7.26 -14.66 -8.53
CA SER A 69 -8.71 -14.52 -8.43
C SER A 69 -9.40 -15.88 -8.41
N GLU A 70 -10.54 -15.95 -7.72
CA GLU A 70 -11.45 -17.09 -7.83
C GLU A 70 -12.12 -17.14 -9.21
N LYS A 71 -12.21 -16.00 -9.89
CA LYS A 71 -12.79 -15.91 -11.23
C LYS A 71 -11.76 -16.32 -12.30
N PRO A 72 -12.04 -17.36 -13.10
CA PRO A 72 -11.12 -17.79 -14.16
C PRO A 72 -10.81 -16.68 -15.15
N GLY A 73 -9.53 -16.48 -15.45
CA GLY A 73 -9.05 -15.44 -16.39
C GLY A 73 -8.88 -14.05 -15.78
N PHE A 74 -9.08 -13.89 -14.47
CA PHE A 74 -8.90 -12.63 -13.75
C PHE A 74 -7.79 -12.76 -12.70
N VAL A 75 -7.26 -11.61 -12.30
CA VAL A 75 -6.50 -11.47 -11.06
C VAL A 75 -7.22 -10.47 -10.17
N ASP A 76 -7.04 -10.61 -8.87
CA ASP A 76 -7.46 -9.60 -7.92
C ASP A 76 -6.26 -8.77 -7.48
N ILE A 77 -6.53 -7.59 -6.93
CA ILE A 77 -5.50 -6.75 -6.31
C ILE A 77 -5.76 -6.73 -4.81
N ARG A 78 -4.79 -7.22 -4.05
CA ARG A 78 -4.76 -7.01 -2.60
C ARG A 78 -4.11 -5.65 -2.33
N TRP A 79 -4.83 -4.78 -1.65
CA TRP A 79 -4.35 -3.47 -1.23
C TRP A 79 -4.02 -3.46 0.26
N THR A 80 -2.82 -3.00 0.61
CA THR A 80 -2.41 -2.75 1.99
C THR A 80 -1.87 -1.32 2.13
N GLU A 81 -2.12 -0.69 3.27
CA GLU A 81 -1.54 0.62 3.61
C GLU A 81 -0.06 0.42 3.98
N ILE A 82 0.84 1.22 3.40
CA ILE A 82 2.27 1.18 3.68
C ILE A 82 2.57 2.12 4.84
N ILE A 83 3.21 1.58 5.87
CA ILE A 83 3.85 2.34 6.93
C ILE A 83 5.36 2.19 6.75
N VAL A 84 6.05 3.29 6.45
CA VAL A 84 7.52 3.28 6.36
C VAL A 84 8.08 3.36 7.78
N ALA A 85 8.55 2.23 8.27
CA ALA A 85 9.17 2.13 9.58
C ALA A 85 10.59 2.71 9.50
N GLY A 86 10.89 3.66 10.39
CA GLY A 86 12.27 4.13 10.56
C GLY A 86 13.17 2.98 11.07
N PRO A 87 14.50 3.10 10.98
CA PRO A 87 15.44 2.04 11.35
C PRO A 87 15.30 1.53 12.80
N MET A 88 14.59 2.24 13.69
CA MET A 88 14.30 1.81 15.07
C MET A 88 12.92 1.13 15.26
N GLU A 89 12.02 1.18 14.29
CA GLU A 89 10.65 0.66 14.45
C GLU A 89 10.50 -0.80 14.00
N ILE A 90 11.41 -1.29 13.17
CA ILE A 90 11.38 -2.67 12.64
C ILE A 90 11.72 -3.67 13.74
N ASP A 91 12.68 -3.37 14.61
CA ASP A 91 13.02 -4.23 15.75
C ASP A 91 11.81 -4.44 16.66
N LYS A 92 11.01 -3.40 16.93
CA LYS A 92 9.78 -3.51 17.74
C LYS A 92 8.66 -4.28 17.03
N ALA A 93 8.58 -4.20 15.71
CA ALA A 93 7.59 -4.95 14.94
C ALA A 93 7.94 -6.44 14.92
N ILE A 94 9.22 -6.80 14.68
CA ILE A 94 9.71 -8.19 14.70
C ILE A 94 9.51 -8.82 16.09
N ILE A 95 9.84 -8.11 17.16
CA ILE A 95 9.66 -8.60 18.55
C ILE A 95 8.19 -8.95 18.83
N LYS A 96 7.22 -8.19 18.32
CA LYS A 96 5.79 -8.49 18.51
C LYS A 96 5.30 -9.72 17.76
N PHE A 97 5.96 -10.11 16.66
CA PHE A 97 5.59 -11.31 15.91
C PHE A 97 6.20 -12.57 16.54
N GLU A 98 7.43 -12.51 17.07
CA GLU A 98 8.03 -13.64 17.79
C GLU A 98 7.29 -13.98 19.09
N ASP A 99 6.80 -12.97 19.83
CA ASP A 99 6.08 -13.17 21.10
C ASP A 99 4.68 -13.81 20.91
N ARG A 100 4.11 -13.73 19.70
CA ARG A 100 2.86 -14.42 19.34
C ARG A 100 3.07 -15.87 18.88
N GLY A 101 4.29 -16.27 18.57
CA GLY A 101 4.64 -17.63 18.14
C GLY A 101 5.09 -18.56 19.27
N ARG A 102 5.17 -18.06 20.51
CA ARG A 102 5.70 -18.80 21.67
C ARG A 102 4.67 -18.90 22.80
N ARG A 103 3.52 -19.50 22.51
CA ARG A 103 2.66 -20.11 23.53
C ARG A 103 2.46 -21.57 23.14
N GLU A 104 3.34 -22.41 23.69
CA GLU A 104 3.07 -23.84 23.89
C GLU A 104 1.92 -24.03 24.90
#